data_AF-A0A6A7LAC6-F1
#
_entry.id   AF-A0A6A7LAC6-F1
#
_cell.length_a   1.000
_cell.length_b   1.000
_cell.length_c   1.000
_cell.angle_alpha   90.00
_cell.angle_beta   90.00
_cell.angle_gamma   90.00
#
_symmetry.space_group_name_H-M   'P 1'
#
loop_
_entity.id
_entity.type
_entity.pdbx_description
1 polymer ?
#
loop_
_entity_poly.entity_id
_entity_poly.type
_entity_poly.pdbx_seq_one_letter_code
_entity_poly.pdbx_strand_id
1 'polypeptide(L)'
;MPSSIIVAFPTAGTETVRANEAGAIVDASLHELIICTVTVEGGRPSFVFTRDDVTLHDAEAFPGHPKKKYQWILSHDAGTLTVADAAYTLSIGFVGAFKYTYVMEHCDEFGARLALLKDIDYESAEPTDTQSEPILIGTA
;
A
#
# COMPACT_ATOMS: atom_id res chain seq x y z
N MET A 1 21.44 -8.42 -3.87
CA MET A 1 19.97 -8.60 -3.91
C MET A 1 19.46 -8.33 -2.51
N PRO A 2 18.45 -7.47 -2.29
CA PRO A 2 17.80 -7.42 -0.99
C PRO A 2 17.23 -8.81 -0.70
N SER A 3 17.50 -9.32 0.50
CA SER A 3 17.01 -10.62 0.95
C SER A 3 15.57 -10.45 1.43
N SER A 4 14.64 -11.23 0.90
CA SER A 4 13.27 -11.24 1.41
C SER A 4 13.22 -11.89 2.79
N ILE A 5 12.35 -11.38 3.66
CA ILE A 5 12.03 -11.99 4.96
C ILE A 5 10.63 -12.59 4.85
N ILE A 6 10.48 -13.86 5.22
CA ILE A 6 9.17 -14.53 5.32
C ILE A 6 8.78 -14.60 6.79
N VAL A 7 7.62 -14.03 7.14
CA VAL A 7 7.06 -14.07 8.49
C VAL A 7 5.63 -14.62 8.46
N ALA A 8 5.22 -15.30 9.53
CA ALA A 8 3.84 -15.78 9.67
C ALA A 8 2.93 -14.65 10.15
N PHE A 9 1.73 -14.54 9.58
CA PHE A 9 0.73 -13.51 9.94
C PHE A 9 -0.67 -13.90 9.42
N PRO A 10 -1.76 -13.52 10.08
CA PRO A 10 -2.31 -14.20 11.25
C PRO A 10 -2.54 -15.72 11.00
N THR A 11 -3.63 -16.31 11.51
CA THR A 11 -3.90 -17.73 11.79
C THR A 11 -3.31 -18.75 10.80
N ALA A 12 -3.35 -18.48 9.50
CA ALA A 12 -2.75 -19.37 8.48
C ALA A 12 -2.07 -18.63 7.32
N GLY A 13 -1.61 -17.40 7.51
CA GLY A 13 -1.00 -16.61 6.44
C GLY A 13 0.53 -16.43 6.51
N THR A 14 1.10 -16.03 5.38
CA THR A 14 2.55 -15.82 5.18
C THR A 14 2.86 -14.51 4.46
N GLU A 15 3.64 -13.66 5.11
CA GLU A 15 4.03 -12.34 4.62
C GLU A 15 5.46 -12.47 4.08
N THR A 16 5.67 -12.07 2.84
CA THR A 16 6.99 -12.02 2.22
C THR A 16 7.37 -10.56 1.99
N VAL A 17 8.27 -10.06 2.82
CA VAL A 17 8.72 -8.68 2.81
C VAL A 17 9.98 -8.54 1.96
N ARG A 18 9.92 -7.70 0.92
CA ARG A 18 11.06 -7.30 0.07
C ARG A 18 11.55 -5.89 0.38
N ALA A 19 10.64 -4.99 0.77
CA ALA A 19 10.92 -3.65 1.28
C ALA A 19 9.85 -3.27 2.33
N ASN A 20 10.28 -2.63 3.43
CA ASN A 20 9.38 -2.22 4.51
C ASN A 20 9.93 -1.02 5.28
N GLU A 21 9.94 0.13 4.63
CA GLU A 21 10.35 1.40 5.24
C GLU A 21 9.31 1.89 6.26
N ALA A 22 9.79 2.46 7.35
CA ALA A 22 8.93 3.04 8.40
C ALA A 22 8.34 4.40 7.97
N GLY A 23 9.01 5.10 7.06
CA GLY A 23 8.53 6.37 6.54
C GLY A 23 9.35 6.92 5.38
N ALA A 24 8.86 8.02 4.81
CA ALA A 24 9.49 8.73 3.71
C ALA A 24 9.26 10.25 3.82
N ILE A 25 10.16 11.03 3.23
CA ILE A 25 10.00 12.47 3.03
C ILE A 25 9.88 12.71 1.53
N VAL A 26 8.84 13.42 1.12
CA VAL A 26 8.54 13.75 -0.29
C VAL A 26 8.74 15.25 -0.50
N ASP A 27 9.52 15.64 -1.50
CA ASP A 27 9.75 17.05 -1.82
C ASP A 27 8.56 17.60 -2.63
N ALA A 28 7.73 18.41 -1.97
CA ALA A 28 6.55 19.00 -2.61
C ALA A 28 6.93 20.06 -3.64
N SER A 29 8.10 20.71 -3.50
CA SER A 29 8.57 21.73 -4.43
C SER A 29 9.07 21.15 -5.76
N LEU A 30 9.46 19.87 -5.76
CA LEU A 30 9.85 19.10 -6.93
C LEU A 30 8.71 18.26 -7.51
N HIS A 31 7.47 18.45 -7.03
CA HIS A 31 6.30 17.66 -7.43
C HIS A 31 6.51 16.14 -7.32
N GLU A 32 7.32 15.69 -6.35
CA GLU A 32 7.48 14.27 -6.07
C GLU A 32 6.14 13.66 -5.60
N LEU A 33 6.00 12.36 -5.87
CA LEU A 33 4.74 11.66 -5.66
C LEU A 33 4.98 10.26 -5.11
N ILE A 34 3.93 9.68 -4.52
CA ILE A 34 3.92 8.27 -4.13
C ILE A 34 2.94 7.52 -5.02
N ILE A 35 3.38 6.41 -5.61
CA ILE A 35 2.52 5.49 -6.34
C ILE A 35 2.25 4.28 -5.44
N CYS A 36 0.98 4.03 -5.16
CA CYS A 36 0.53 2.85 -4.43
C CYS A 36 -0.11 1.87 -5.40
N THR A 37 0.27 0.59 -5.29
CA THR A 37 -0.28 -0.49 -6.09
C THR A 37 -0.65 -1.67 -5.20
N VAL A 38 -1.89 -2.14 -5.30
CA VAL A 38 -2.35 -3.41 -4.71
C VAL A 38 -2.72 -4.36 -5.84
N THR A 39 -2.01 -5.47 -5.93
CA THR A 39 -2.35 -6.57 -6.85
C THR A 39 -3.01 -7.68 -6.06
N VAL A 40 -4.07 -8.28 -6.60
CA VAL A 40 -4.86 -9.31 -5.92
C VAL A 40 -5.03 -10.52 -6.83
N GLU A 41 -4.68 -11.69 -6.30
CA GLU A 41 -4.95 -12.98 -6.91
C GLU A 41 -5.93 -13.76 -6.03
N GLY A 42 -7.08 -14.12 -6.59
CA GLY A 42 -8.17 -14.78 -5.88
C GLY A 42 -9.54 -14.23 -6.29
N GLY A 43 -10.51 -14.30 -5.36
CA GLY A 43 -11.87 -13.76 -5.50
C GLY A 43 -11.99 -12.23 -5.40
N ARG A 44 -13.00 -11.76 -4.65
CA ARG A 44 -13.27 -10.31 -4.47
C ARG A 44 -12.32 -9.70 -3.43
N PRO A 45 -11.58 -8.62 -3.76
CA PRO A 45 -10.66 -7.99 -2.83
C PRO A 45 -11.38 -7.22 -1.74
N SER A 46 -10.75 -7.17 -0.56
CA SER A 46 -11.17 -6.35 0.59
C SER A 46 -9.95 -5.61 1.11
N PHE A 47 -9.86 -4.32 0.82
CA PHE A 47 -8.85 -3.44 1.39
C PHE A 47 -9.37 -2.02 1.55
N VAL A 48 -8.76 -1.28 2.48
CA VAL A 48 -8.99 0.14 2.73
C VAL A 48 -7.63 0.81 2.92
N PHE A 49 -7.45 1.98 2.30
CA PHE A 49 -6.29 2.82 2.45
C PHE A 49 -6.70 4.13 3.12
N THR A 50 -6.10 4.42 4.27
CA THR A 50 -6.42 5.58 5.11
C THR A 50 -5.24 6.52 5.26
N ARG A 51 -5.54 7.78 5.58
CA ARG A 51 -4.60 8.77 6.11
C ARG A 51 -5.18 9.32 7.41
N ASP A 52 -4.45 9.18 8.52
CA ASP A 52 -4.88 9.62 9.86
C ASP A 52 -6.33 9.17 10.17
N ASP A 53 -6.61 7.88 9.94
CA ASP A 53 -7.92 7.22 10.10
C ASP A 53 -9.04 7.70 9.14
N VAL A 54 -8.74 8.61 8.21
CA VAL A 54 -9.67 9.02 7.16
C VAL A 54 -9.47 8.15 5.92
N THR A 55 -10.53 7.48 5.46
CA THR A 55 -10.50 6.70 4.21
C THR A 55 -10.21 7.58 3.01
N LEU A 56 -9.13 7.27 2.29
CA LEU A 56 -8.81 7.87 0.99
C LEU A 56 -9.28 6.99 -0.16
N HIS A 57 -9.01 5.69 -0.06
CA HIS A 57 -9.40 4.70 -1.07
C HIS A 57 -9.87 3.42 -0.38
N ASP A 58 -10.76 2.71 -1.04
CA ASP A 58 -11.09 1.34 -0.69
C ASP A 58 -11.15 0.52 -1.97
N ALA A 59 -11.32 -0.79 -1.83
CA ALA A 59 -11.51 -1.66 -2.98
C ALA A 59 -12.64 -1.11 -3.86
N GLU A 60 -13.88 -0.99 -3.39
CA GLU A 60 -15.07 -0.69 -4.19
C GLU A 60 -15.06 0.65 -4.96
N ALA A 61 -14.23 1.61 -4.53
CA ALA A 61 -14.09 2.93 -5.14
C ALA A 61 -13.49 2.92 -6.57
N PHE A 62 -12.91 1.81 -7.05
CA PHE A 62 -12.26 1.77 -8.36
C PHE A 62 -13.24 1.34 -9.48
N PRO A 63 -13.38 2.06 -10.61
CA PRO A 63 -14.38 1.71 -11.62
C PRO A 63 -14.08 0.35 -12.28
N GLY A 64 -15.04 -0.57 -12.33
CA GLY A 64 -14.90 -1.87 -13.01
C GLY A 64 -14.48 -3.04 -12.12
N HIS A 65 -15.14 -3.21 -10.96
CA HIS A 65 -14.89 -4.30 -10.01
C HIS A 65 -15.39 -5.68 -10.45
N PRO A 66 -14.71 -6.77 -10.03
CA PRO A 66 -13.39 -6.81 -9.36
C PRO A 66 -12.22 -6.66 -10.36
N LYS A 67 -11.10 -6.09 -9.91
CA LYS A 67 -9.85 -5.97 -10.68
C LYS A 67 -8.74 -6.79 -10.01
N LYS A 68 -7.76 -7.20 -10.82
CA LYS A 68 -6.53 -7.81 -10.33
C LYS A 68 -5.49 -6.79 -9.85
N LYS A 69 -5.55 -5.54 -10.32
CA LYS A 69 -4.60 -4.48 -9.99
C LYS A 69 -5.33 -3.18 -9.69
N TYR A 70 -5.01 -2.59 -8.55
CA TYR A 70 -5.50 -1.32 -8.03
C TYR A 70 -4.31 -0.39 -7.90
N GLN A 71 -4.40 0.81 -8.47
CA GLN A 71 -3.30 1.76 -8.45
C GLN A 71 -3.84 3.17 -8.25
N TRP A 72 -3.23 3.92 -7.33
CA TRP A 72 -3.54 5.31 -7.05
C TRP A 72 -2.26 6.09 -6.76
N ILE A 73 -2.36 7.42 -6.80
CA ILE A 73 -1.24 8.34 -6.64
C ILE A 73 -1.53 9.22 -5.44
N LEU A 74 -0.52 9.40 -4.58
CA LEU A 74 -0.50 10.44 -3.56
C LEU A 74 0.42 11.56 -4.07
N SER A 75 -0.14 12.75 -4.23
CA SER A 75 0.59 13.97 -4.54
C SER A 75 0.13 15.12 -3.66
N HIS A 76 0.98 16.15 -3.56
CA HIS A 76 0.65 17.40 -2.89
C HIS A 76 -0.50 18.13 -3.61
N ASP A 77 -0.47 18.16 -4.94
CA ASP A 77 -1.48 18.87 -5.76
C ASP A 77 -2.89 18.29 -5.64
N ALA A 78 -3.00 16.98 -5.41
CA ALA A 78 -4.28 16.32 -5.14
C ALA A 78 -4.75 16.45 -3.68
N GLY A 79 -3.97 17.11 -2.82
CA GLY A 79 -4.23 17.21 -1.37
C GLY A 79 -4.14 15.87 -0.63
N THR A 80 -3.61 14.85 -1.29
CA THR A 80 -3.43 13.50 -0.74
C THR A 80 -2.19 13.41 0.11
N LEU A 81 -1.10 14.13 -0.25
CA LEU A 81 0.05 14.38 0.62
C LEU A 81 -0.12 15.73 1.34
N THR A 82 0.31 15.80 2.60
CA THR A 82 0.18 16.98 3.45
C THR A 82 1.53 17.55 3.85
N VAL A 83 1.56 18.84 4.19
CA VAL A 83 2.77 19.55 4.65
C VAL A 83 3.31 19.02 6.00
N ALA A 84 2.44 18.37 6.78
CA ALA A 84 2.81 17.70 8.01
C ALA A 84 2.95 16.19 7.80
N ASP A 85 3.77 15.56 8.64
CA ASP A 85 3.84 14.11 8.78
C ASP A 85 2.44 13.53 9.01
N ALA A 86 2.04 12.62 8.14
CA ALA A 86 0.76 11.93 8.22
C ALA A 86 0.96 10.42 8.18
N ALA A 87 0.12 9.70 8.93
CA ALA A 87 0.16 8.24 8.97
C ALA A 87 -0.75 7.67 7.88
N TYR A 88 -0.16 6.92 6.96
CA TYR A 88 -0.90 6.20 5.92
C TYR A 88 -0.96 4.73 6.29
N THR A 89 -2.13 4.11 6.15
CA THR A 89 -2.30 2.69 6.47
C THR A 89 -3.04 1.98 5.36
N LEU A 90 -2.49 0.86 4.87
CA LEU A 90 -3.25 -0.10 4.08
C LEU A 90 -3.75 -1.22 4.99
N SER A 91 -5.06 -1.37 5.12
CA SER A 91 -5.70 -2.50 5.80
C SER A 91 -6.27 -3.48 4.77
N ILE A 92 -5.97 -4.77 4.94
CA ILE A 92 -6.38 -5.85 4.03
C ILE A 92 -7.19 -6.88 4.80
N GLY A 93 -8.27 -7.37 4.20
CA GLY A 93 -9.06 -8.51 4.67
C GLY A 93 -8.98 -9.70 3.72
N PHE A 94 -8.83 -10.89 4.28
CA PHE A 94 -8.85 -12.15 3.53
C PHE A 94 -10.25 -12.73 3.67
N VAL A 95 -11.03 -12.79 2.59
CA VAL A 95 -12.39 -13.39 2.60
C VAL A 95 -12.40 -14.82 2.03
N GLY A 96 -11.24 -15.49 2.07
CA GLY A 96 -10.96 -16.78 1.42
C GLY A 96 -9.46 -16.94 1.10
N ALA A 97 -9.12 -17.86 0.19
CA ALA A 97 -7.77 -18.02 -0.33
C ALA A 97 -7.38 -16.87 -1.25
N PHE A 98 -6.60 -15.93 -0.72
CA PHE A 98 -6.16 -14.73 -1.40
C PHE A 98 -4.66 -14.52 -1.28
N LYS A 99 -4.11 -13.97 -2.35
CA LYS A 99 -2.81 -13.33 -2.35
C LYS A 99 -2.96 -11.86 -2.67
N TYR A 100 -2.38 -11.01 -1.85
CA TYR A 100 -2.22 -9.59 -2.11
C TYR A 100 -0.74 -9.27 -2.27
N THR A 101 -0.40 -8.41 -3.23
CA THR A 101 0.92 -7.79 -3.32
C THR A 101 0.72 -6.30 -3.17
N TYR A 102 1.31 -5.71 -2.14
CA TYR A 102 1.32 -4.27 -1.92
C TYR A 102 2.69 -3.69 -2.27
N VAL A 103 2.68 -2.71 -3.17
CA VAL A 103 3.87 -1.96 -3.58
C VAL A 103 3.60 -0.47 -3.36
N MET A 104 4.55 0.21 -2.73
CA MET A 104 4.53 1.65 -2.53
C MET A 104 5.88 2.23 -2.97
N GLU A 105 5.84 3.12 -3.94
CA GLU A 105 7.03 3.69 -4.59
C GLU A 105 7.03 5.20 -4.43
N HIS A 106 8.15 5.75 -3.96
CA HIS A 106 8.42 7.18 -4.02
C HIS A 106 9.05 7.49 -5.37
N CYS A 107 8.46 8.42 -6.09
CA CYS A 107 8.81 8.75 -7.46
C CYS A 107 8.98 10.26 -7.65
N ASP A 108 9.70 10.62 -8.71
CA ASP A 108 9.74 11.98 -9.22
C ASP A 108 8.40 12.38 -9.88
N GLU A 109 8.31 13.63 -10.34
CA GLU A 109 7.12 14.20 -11.00
C GLU A 109 6.67 13.41 -12.25
N PHE A 110 7.58 12.64 -12.87
CA PHE A 110 7.31 11.85 -14.08
C PHE A 110 6.98 10.38 -13.77
N GLY A 111 6.97 10.00 -12.49
CA GLY A 111 6.72 8.64 -12.03
C GLY A 111 7.94 7.72 -12.11
N ALA A 112 9.14 8.25 -12.34
CA ALA A 112 10.35 7.46 -12.22
C ALA A 112 10.67 7.21 -10.73
N ARG A 113 10.91 5.95 -10.38
CA ARG A 113 11.12 5.56 -8.99
C ARG A 113 12.43 6.11 -8.43
N LEU A 114 12.31 6.86 -7.34
CA LEU A 114 13.40 7.32 -6.48
C LEU A 114 13.69 6.29 -5.38
N ALA A 115 12.64 5.76 -4.74
CA ALA A 115 12.76 4.73 -3.70
C ALA A 115 11.59 3.75 -3.69
N LEU A 116 11.84 2.53 -3.21
CA LEU A 116 10.82 1.52 -2.95
C LEU A 116 10.55 1.48 -1.44
N LEU A 117 9.36 1.88 -1.02
CA LEU A 117 9.00 2.05 0.40
C LEU A 117 8.38 0.77 0.98
N LYS A 118 7.44 0.18 0.25
CA LYS A 118 6.79 -1.09 0.60
C LYS A 118 6.83 -2.01 -0.60
N ASP A 119 7.17 -3.26 -0.39
CA ASP A 119 7.01 -4.33 -1.36
C ASP A 119 6.80 -5.62 -0.58
N ILE A 120 5.54 -6.00 -0.43
CA ILE A 120 5.14 -7.06 0.49
C ILE A 120 4.06 -7.92 -0.17
N ASP A 121 4.29 -9.23 -0.17
CA ASP A 121 3.28 -10.22 -0.53
C ASP A 121 2.61 -10.76 0.73
N TYR A 122 1.29 -10.83 0.72
CA TYR A 122 0.46 -11.40 1.76
C TYR A 122 -0.34 -12.57 1.19
N GLU A 123 -0.25 -13.73 1.81
CA GLU A 123 -1.01 -14.90 1.42
C GLU A 123 -1.75 -15.44 2.64
N SER A 124 -3.07 -15.67 2.56
CA SER A 124 -3.82 -16.41 3.57
C SER A 124 -5.01 -17.13 2.95
N ALA A 125 -5.40 -18.25 3.56
CA ALA A 125 -6.61 -18.99 3.25
C ALA A 125 -7.73 -18.81 4.28
N GLU A 126 -7.45 -18.15 5.41
CA GLU A 126 -8.41 -18.00 6.51
C GLU A 126 -9.26 -16.73 6.34
N PRO A 127 -10.60 -16.86 6.22
CA PRO A 127 -11.49 -15.73 5.97
C PRO A 127 -11.58 -14.68 7.10
N THR A 128 -10.93 -14.95 8.23
CA THR A 128 -10.88 -14.07 9.40
C THR A 128 -9.57 -13.31 9.51
N ASP A 129 -8.59 -13.62 8.67
CA ASP A 129 -7.29 -12.96 8.73
C ASP A 129 -7.42 -11.53 8.20
N THR A 130 -6.72 -10.62 8.86
CA THR A 130 -6.58 -9.21 8.47
C THR A 130 -5.14 -8.78 8.67
N GLN A 131 -4.71 -7.77 7.90
CA GLN A 131 -3.38 -7.19 8.00
C GLN A 131 -3.46 -5.67 7.88
N SER A 132 -2.53 -4.94 8.50
CA SER A 132 -2.44 -3.49 8.38
C SER A 132 -0.99 -3.03 8.27
N GLU A 133 -0.73 -2.19 7.27
CA GLU A 133 0.59 -1.69 6.93
C GLU A 133 0.68 -0.17 7.11
N PRO A 134 1.19 0.30 8.27
CA PRO A 134 1.41 1.71 8.48
C PRO A 134 2.71 2.18 7.79
N ILE A 135 2.72 3.44 7.39
CA ILE A 135 3.91 4.20 6.99
C ILE A 135 3.70 5.69 7.29
N LEU A 136 4.75 6.35 7.80
CA LEU A 136 4.73 7.79 8.03
C LEU A 136 5.24 8.53 6.78
N ILE A 137 4.49 9.48 6.26
CA ILE A 137 4.94 10.30 5.12
C ILE A 137 4.91 11.76 5.52
N GLY A 138 6.09 12.39 5.46
CA GLY A 138 6.25 13.84 5.58
C GLY A 138 6.48 14.47 4.21
N THR A 139 6.38 15.80 4.15
CA THR A 139 6.83 16.57 2.99
C THR A 139 7.86 17.61 3.40
N ALA A 140 8.85 17.81 2.53
CA ALA A 140 9.90 18.83 2.69
C ALA A 140 9.57 20.10 1.89
#